data_AF-A0A535CZX1-F1
#
_entry.id   AF-A0A535CZX1-F1
#
_cell.length_a   1.000
_cell.length_b   1.000
_cell.length_c   1.000
_cell.angle_alpha   90.00
_cell.angle_beta   90.00
_cell.angle_gamma   90.00
#
_symmetry.space_group_name_H-M   'P 1'
#
loop_
_entity.id
_entity.type
_entity.pdbx_description
1 polymer ?
#
loop_
_entity_poly.entity_id
_entity_poly.type
_entity_poly.pdbx_seq_one_letter_code
_entity_poly.pdbx_strand_id
1 'polypeptide(L)'
;MDLVLAKSNADVDILSATTYAVNNNLGDVISQSFGEAEACASPNLLTQEHQLFQQATAEGITLIASSGDMGAAQPTCDGSSVMLAASTPASDPLVTAVGGTYLNASPVWGTYHGEAAWRDGFGASGGGFSSIYAHPSFQKGMFTSSQRGLPDVAYDGDVNSGVLVVWSSSGVGQNLLFIFGGTSAGSPQWAGITAIADQYFGTRLGSLNPAIYHAGRHNYAACFHDITAGSNTFDGIGGYTTRQGWDPVTGWGTPIANALVPLLNWTK
;
A
#
# COMPACT_ATOMS: atom_id res chain seq x y z
N MET A 1 13.27 -11.86 -9.78
CA MET A 1 11.80 -11.71 -9.74
C MET A 1 11.23 -13.07 -10.09
N ASP A 2 10.69 -13.75 -9.09
CA ASP A 2 10.01 -15.02 -9.25
C ASP A 2 8.51 -14.78 -9.36
N LEU A 3 7.85 -15.50 -10.27
CA LEU A 3 6.40 -15.41 -10.47
C LEU A 3 5.73 -16.62 -9.83
N VAL A 4 4.91 -16.37 -8.80
CA VAL A 4 4.06 -17.39 -8.17
C VAL A 4 2.62 -17.10 -8.56
N LEU A 5 1.95 -18.07 -9.18
CA LEU A 5 0.58 -17.94 -9.65
C LEU A 5 -0.37 -18.67 -8.72
N ALA A 6 -1.33 -17.93 -8.15
CA ALA A 6 -2.47 -18.53 -7.47
C ALA A 6 -3.36 -19.27 -8.48
N LYS A 7 -4.03 -20.33 -8.02
CA LYS A 7 -4.92 -21.14 -8.86
C LYS A 7 -6.18 -20.37 -9.28
N SER A 8 -6.64 -19.45 -8.43
CA SER A 8 -7.75 -18.54 -8.69
C SER A 8 -7.58 -17.27 -7.87
N ASN A 9 -8.54 -16.35 -7.98
CA ASN A 9 -8.62 -15.16 -7.13
C ASN A 9 -9.32 -15.41 -5.79
N ALA A 10 -9.65 -16.66 -5.44
CA ALA A 10 -10.18 -16.99 -4.12
C ALA A 10 -9.09 -16.82 -3.05
N ASP A 11 -9.44 -16.27 -1.90
CA ASP A 11 -8.48 -15.90 -0.86
C ASP A 11 -7.65 -17.09 -0.36
N VAL A 12 -8.23 -18.29 -0.32
CA VAL A 12 -7.53 -19.54 0.03
C VAL A 12 -6.44 -19.90 -0.98
N ASP A 13 -6.65 -19.63 -2.27
CA ASP A 13 -5.68 -19.91 -3.33
C ASP A 13 -4.58 -18.84 -3.34
N ILE A 14 -4.93 -17.58 -3.05
CA ILE A 14 -3.96 -16.48 -2.86
C ILE A 14 -3.07 -16.78 -1.65
N LEU A 15 -3.66 -17.11 -0.50
CA LEU A 15 -2.90 -17.46 0.71
C LEU A 15 -1.98 -18.67 0.47
N SER A 16 -2.44 -19.67 -0.30
CA SER A 16 -1.62 -20.82 -0.68
C SER A 16 -0.41 -20.42 -1.53
N ALA A 17 -0.60 -19.54 -2.52
CA ALA A 17 0.49 -19.01 -3.33
C ALA A 17 1.50 -18.19 -2.49
N THR A 18 1.01 -17.31 -1.61
CA THR A 18 1.86 -16.54 -0.70
C THR A 18 2.62 -17.46 0.26
N THR A 19 1.95 -18.49 0.78
CA THR A 19 2.58 -19.51 1.64
C THR A 19 3.71 -20.23 0.91
N TYR A 20 3.50 -20.58 -0.36
CA TYR A 20 4.53 -21.18 -1.19
C TYR A 20 5.72 -20.24 -1.38
N ALA A 21 5.48 -18.96 -1.67
CA ALA A 21 6.54 -17.96 -1.85
C ALA A 21 7.41 -17.78 -0.60
N VAL A 22 6.76 -17.70 0.58
CA VAL A 22 7.45 -17.58 1.88
C VAL A 22 8.22 -18.86 2.21
N ASN A 23 7.57 -20.03 2.20
CA ASN A 23 8.21 -21.30 2.58
C ASN A 23 9.36 -21.72 1.68
N ASN A 24 9.39 -21.26 0.42
CA ASN A 24 10.49 -21.51 -0.51
C ASN A 24 11.46 -20.34 -0.61
N ASN A 25 11.26 -19.29 0.17
CA ASN A 25 12.13 -18.11 0.25
C ASN A 25 12.42 -17.47 -1.13
N LEU A 26 11.36 -17.26 -1.93
CA LEU A 26 11.48 -16.85 -3.34
C LEU A 26 11.73 -15.35 -3.56
N GLY A 27 11.85 -14.54 -2.50
CA GLY A 27 12.11 -13.12 -2.66
C GLY A 27 12.30 -12.40 -1.34
N ASP A 28 12.90 -11.21 -1.43
CA ASP A 28 13.15 -10.33 -0.29
C ASP A 28 11.92 -9.43 0.01
N VAL A 29 11.06 -9.24 -1.00
CA VAL A 29 9.87 -8.38 -0.93
C VAL A 29 8.71 -9.05 -1.67
N ILE A 30 7.53 -9.06 -1.05
CA ILE A 30 6.26 -9.49 -1.65
C ILE A 30 5.38 -8.25 -1.81
N SER A 31 5.06 -7.91 -3.07
CA SER A 31 4.10 -6.87 -3.42
C SER A 31 2.74 -7.48 -3.73
N GLN A 32 1.70 -6.94 -3.09
CA GLN A 32 0.32 -7.39 -3.20
C GLN A 32 -0.49 -6.23 -3.78
N SER A 33 -1.06 -6.41 -4.97
CA SER A 33 -1.89 -5.40 -5.66
C SER A 33 -3.31 -5.94 -5.83
N PHE A 34 -3.88 -6.36 -4.72
CA PHE A 34 -5.22 -6.93 -4.60
C PHE A 34 -5.75 -6.62 -3.20
N GLY A 35 -7.06 -6.75 -3.03
CA GLY A 35 -7.68 -6.68 -1.73
C GLY A 35 -9.20 -6.67 -1.80
N GLU A 36 -9.81 -6.76 -0.62
CA GLU A 36 -11.25 -6.67 -0.41
C GLU A 36 -11.51 -6.01 0.95
N ALA A 37 -12.78 -5.74 1.29
CA ALA A 37 -13.15 -5.32 2.63
C ALA A 37 -12.68 -6.37 3.64
N GLU A 38 -11.88 -5.98 4.63
CA GLU A 38 -11.35 -6.92 5.62
C GLU A 38 -12.47 -7.66 6.39
N ALA A 39 -13.66 -7.07 6.50
CA ALA A 39 -14.83 -7.66 7.14
C ALA A 39 -15.50 -8.78 6.31
N CYS A 40 -15.16 -8.89 5.02
CA CYS A 40 -15.64 -9.93 4.12
C CYS A 40 -14.73 -11.16 4.10
N ALA A 41 -13.45 -10.97 4.41
CA ALA A 41 -12.51 -12.07 4.57
C ALA A 41 -12.89 -12.95 5.77
N SER A 42 -12.70 -14.26 5.63
CA SER A 42 -12.93 -15.21 6.73
C SER A 42 -12.01 -14.92 7.91
N PRO A 43 -12.51 -14.82 9.17
CA PRO A 43 -11.65 -14.61 10.34
C PRO A 43 -10.56 -15.68 10.52
N ASN A 44 -10.88 -16.92 10.15
CA ASN A 44 -9.91 -18.04 10.19
C ASN A 44 -8.82 -17.87 9.14
N LEU A 45 -9.16 -17.32 7.96
CA LEU A 45 -8.19 -17.05 6.91
C LEU A 45 -7.28 -15.88 7.30
N LEU A 46 -7.85 -14.77 7.80
CA LEU A 46 -7.06 -13.63 8.29
C LEU A 46 -6.10 -14.04 9.41
N THR A 47 -6.51 -14.98 10.28
CA THR A 47 -5.61 -15.53 11.30
C THR A 47 -4.44 -16.28 10.69
N GLN A 48 -4.68 -17.11 9.65
CA GLN A 48 -3.63 -17.85 8.96
C GLN A 48 -2.71 -16.93 8.14
N GLU A 49 -3.30 -15.94 7.47
CA GLU A 49 -2.58 -14.90 6.73
C GLU A 49 -1.67 -14.10 7.67
N HIS A 50 -2.19 -13.64 8.81
CA HIS A 50 -1.37 -12.93 9.80
C HIS A 50 -0.21 -13.79 10.33
N GLN A 51 -0.45 -15.08 10.60
CA GLN A 51 0.61 -16.02 11.01
C GLN A 51 1.68 -16.19 9.93
N LEU A 52 1.27 -16.26 8.66
CA LEU A 52 2.20 -16.31 7.54
C LEU A 52 3.01 -15.02 7.43
N PHE A 53 2.38 -13.86 7.64
CA PHE A 53 3.06 -12.57 7.63
C PHE A 53 4.04 -12.40 8.79
N GLN A 54 3.75 -12.98 9.95
CA GLN A 54 4.71 -13.10 11.06
C GLN A 54 5.93 -13.93 10.65
N GLN A 55 5.73 -15.07 10.01
CA GLN A 55 6.82 -15.90 9.49
C GLN A 55 7.66 -15.15 8.46
N ALA A 56 7.01 -14.56 7.45
CA ALA A 56 7.68 -13.79 6.39
C ALA A 56 8.56 -12.67 6.98
N THR A 57 8.00 -11.90 7.92
CA THR A 57 8.72 -10.83 8.62
C THR A 57 9.92 -11.37 9.41
N ALA A 58 9.78 -12.52 10.09
CA ALA A 58 10.87 -13.15 10.83
C ALA A 58 12.00 -13.68 9.92
N GLU A 59 11.67 -14.06 8.68
CA GLU A 59 12.62 -14.45 7.63
C GLU A 59 13.19 -13.25 6.87
N GLY A 60 12.84 -12.02 7.29
CA GLY A 60 13.30 -10.77 6.69
C GLY A 60 12.58 -10.38 5.41
N ILE A 61 11.51 -11.08 5.02
CA ILE A 61 10.71 -10.75 3.83
C ILE A 61 9.83 -9.54 4.14
N THR A 62 9.89 -8.51 3.29
CA THR A 62 9.05 -7.32 3.41
C THR A 62 7.71 -7.54 2.70
N LEU A 63 6.60 -7.16 3.35
CA LEU A 63 5.25 -7.26 2.81
C LEU A 63 4.68 -5.88 2.51
N ILE A 64 4.21 -5.68 1.28
CA ILE A 64 3.68 -4.39 0.81
C ILE A 64 2.34 -4.65 0.11
N ALA A 65 1.34 -3.82 0.41
CA ALA A 65 0.03 -3.95 -0.22
C ALA A 65 -0.57 -2.61 -0.63
N SER A 66 -1.29 -2.61 -1.75
CA SER A 66 -2.18 -1.52 -2.16
C SER A 66 -3.29 -1.32 -1.13
N SER A 67 -3.57 -0.09 -0.71
CA SER A 67 -4.60 0.19 0.30
C SER A 67 -6.03 0.16 -0.24
N GLY A 68 -6.21 0.13 -1.57
CA GLY A 68 -7.50 0.07 -2.25
C GLY A 68 -7.77 1.30 -3.14
N ASP A 69 -8.72 1.14 -4.06
CA ASP A 69 -8.97 2.11 -5.14
C ASP A 69 -10.38 2.75 -5.06
N MET A 70 -11.15 2.45 -4.01
CA MET A 70 -12.51 2.95 -3.78
C MET A 70 -12.58 3.97 -2.64
N GLY A 71 -11.49 4.69 -2.39
CA GLY A 71 -11.41 5.68 -1.32
C GLY A 71 -11.52 5.05 0.07
N ALA A 72 -12.30 5.65 0.96
CA ALA A 72 -12.60 5.04 2.26
C ALA A 72 -13.59 3.86 2.16
N ALA A 73 -14.11 3.58 0.97
CA ALA A 73 -15.09 2.53 0.75
C ALA A 73 -14.45 1.23 0.25
N GLN A 74 -15.19 0.13 0.43
CA GLN A 74 -14.99 -1.15 -0.21
C GLN A 74 -16.35 -1.73 -0.62
N PRO A 75 -16.41 -2.64 -1.60
CA PRO A 75 -17.64 -3.36 -1.90
C PRO A 75 -18.14 -4.14 -0.67
N THR A 76 -19.46 -4.25 -0.51
CA THR A 76 -20.06 -5.19 0.43
C THR A 76 -19.76 -6.63 0.00
N CYS A 77 -19.85 -7.59 0.92
CA CYS A 77 -19.42 -8.97 0.65
C CYS A 77 -20.24 -9.70 -0.43
N ASP A 78 -21.44 -9.19 -0.73
CA ASP A 78 -22.30 -9.65 -1.83
C ASP A 78 -22.08 -8.84 -3.13
N GLY A 79 -21.21 -7.82 -3.11
CA GLY A 79 -20.91 -6.92 -4.22
C GLY A 79 -22.05 -6.00 -4.63
N SER A 80 -23.13 -5.89 -3.84
CA SER A 80 -24.34 -5.16 -4.24
C SER A 80 -24.30 -3.66 -3.92
N SER A 81 -23.39 -3.23 -3.04
CA SER A 81 -23.22 -1.85 -2.59
C SER A 81 -21.78 -1.61 -2.15
N VAL A 82 -21.51 -0.41 -1.61
CA VAL A 82 -20.26 -0.04 -0.97
C VAL A 82 -20.46 0.26 0.52
N MET A 83 -19.41 0.06 1.33
CA MET A 83 -19.38 0.32 2.76
C MET A 83 -18.03 0.92 3.19
N LEU A 84 -18.03 1.68 4.29
CA LEU A 84 -16.78 2.13 4.93
C LEU A 84 -16.02 0.91 5.47
N ALA A 85 -14.84 0.63 4.92
CA ALA A 85 -14.00 -0.47 5.37
C ALA A 85 -12.53 -0.27 4.97
N ALA A 86 -11.63 -0.80 5.79
CA ALA A 86 -10.25 -0.99 5.39
C ALA A 86 -10.11 -2.20 4.46
N SER A 87 -9.07 -2.19 3.62
CA SER A 87 -8.78 -3.31 2.71
C SER A 87 -7.76 -4.27 3.32
N THR A 88 -8.04 -5.58 3.26
CA THR A 88 -7.05 -6.64 3.53
C THR A 88 -6.34 -7.02 2.22
N PRO A 89 -5.03 -7.32 2.19
CA PRO A 89 -4.11 -7.49 3.32
C PRO A 89 -3.47 -6.20 3.85
N ALA A 90 -3.75 -5.04 3.25
CA ALA A 90 -3.16 -3.77 3.65
C ALA A 90 -3.46 -3.38 5.12
N SER A 91 -4.60 -3.81 5.66
CA SER A 91 -4.96 -3.55 7.05
C SER A 91 -4.17 -4.34 8.08
N ASP A 92 -3.46 -5.41 7.68
CA ASP A 92 -2.59 -6.16 8.60
C ASP A 92 -1.42 -5.28 9.10
N PRO A 93 -1.14 -5.20 10.41
CA PRO A 93 -0.08 -4.37 10.97
C PRO A 93 1.35 -4.69 10.51
N LEU A 94 1.59 -5.89 9.96
CA LEU A 94 2.89 -6.32 9.43
C LEU A 94 3.11 -5.91 7.98
N VAL A 95 2.05 -5.47 7.28
CA VAL A 95 2.08 -5.05 5.90
C VAL A 95 2.25 -3.54 5.81
N THR A 96 3.14 -3.06 4.95
CA THR A 96 3.21 -1.64 4.60
C THR A 96 2.11 -1.33 3.59
N ALA A 97 1.09 -0.61 4.03
CA ALA A 97 -0.04 -0.19 3.20
C ALA A 97 0.33 1.05 2.37
N VAL A 98 0.09 0.98 1.06
CA VAL A 98 0.42 2.05 0.10
C VAL A 98 -0.85 2.67 -0.46
N GLY A 99 -1.08 3.95 -0.15
CA GLY A 99 -2.12 4.79 -0.70
C GLY A 99 -1.75 5.44 -2.03
N GLY A 100 -2.68 6.26 -2.52
CA GLY A 100 -2.61 6.93 -3.82
C GLY A 100 -2.56 8.45 -3.72
N THR A 101 -1.70 9.06 -4.51
CA THR A 101 -1.66 10.50 -4.77
C THR A 101 -2.02 10.79 -6.23
N TYR A 102 -2.43 12.03 -6.49
CA TYR A 102 -2.31 12.64 -7.81
C TYR A 102 -0.95 13.33 -7.89
N LEU A 103 -0.15 12.97 -8.89
CA LEU A 103 1.16 13.56 -9.13
C LEU A 103 1.12 14.68 -10.16
N ASN A 104 1.49 15.90 -9.74
CA ASN A 104 1.82 16.98 -10.66
C ASN A 104 3.33 17.03 -10.87
N ALA A 105 3.78 16.55 -12.02
CA ALA A 105 5.15 16.65 -12.47
C ALA A 105 5.24 17.12 -13.91
N SER A 106 6.39 17.67 -14.31
CA SER A 106 6.65 18.00 -15.71
C SER A 106 6.65 16.72 -16.57
N PRO A 107 5.80 16.60 -17.59
CA PRO A 107 5.79 15.42 -18.47
C PRO A 107 7.03 15.34 -19.36
N VAL A 108 7.82 16.42 -19.47
CA VAL A 108 9.03 16.49 -20.29
C VAL A 108 10.28 16.26 -19.44
N TRP A 109 10.36 16.89 -18.27
CA TRP A 109 11.57 16.91 -17.45
C TRP A 109 11.50 16.03 -16.20
N GLY A 110 10.32 15.50 -15.86
CA GLY A 110 10.09 14.76 -14.63
C GLY A 110 10.22 15.61 -13.35
N THR A 111 10.28 16.93 -13.48
CA THR A 111 10.38 17.83 -12.32
C THR A 111 9.12 17.75 -11.48
N TYR A 112 9.28 17.43 -10.19
CA TYR A 112 8.21 17.41 -9.20
C TYR A 112 7.67 18.82 -8.93
N HIS A 113 6.35 19.02 -8.97
CA HIS A 113 5.71 20.29 -8.62
C HIS A 113 4.82 20.20 -7.38
N GLY A 114 4.28 19.02 -7.08
CA GLY A 114 3.44 18.80 -5.90
C GLY A 114 2.47 17.63 -6.10
N GLU A 115 1.75 17.32 -5.04
CA GLU A 115 0.79 16.23 -5.00
C GLU A 115 -0.48 16.61 -4.24
N ALA A 116 -1.56 15.90 -4.55
CA ALA A 116 -2.82 15.92 -3.82
C ALA A 116 -3.28 14.47 -3.56
N ALA A 117 -4.25 14.26 -2.68
CA ALA A 117 -4.88 12.95 -2.55
C ALA A 117 -5.47 12.50 -3.88
N TRP A 118 -5.21 11.26 -4.29
CA TRP A 118 -5.83 10.70 -5.49
C TRP A 118 -7.35 10.58 -5.29
N ARG A 119 -8.10 11.23 -6.17
CA ARG A 119 -9.54 11.08 -6.35
C ARG A 119 -9.93 11.57 -7.74
N ASP A 120 -10.33 10.66 -8.61
CA ASP A 120 -10.76 10.96 -9.97
C ASP A 120 -12.01 10.14 -10.35
N GLY A 121 -12.32 10.06 -11.65
CA GLY A 121 -13.44 9.25 -12.16
C GLY A 121 -13.17 7.73 -12.18
N PHE A 122 -11.96 7.31 -11.87
CA PHE A 122 -11.50 5.92 -11.90
C PHE A 122 -11.31 5.34 -10.50
N GLY A 123 -11.10 6.17 -9.48
CA GLY A 123 -10.96 5.72 -8.10
C GLY A 123 -10.56 6.82 -7.14
N ALA A 124 -10.22 6.40 -5.92
CA ALA A 124 -9.62 7.25 -4.90
C ALA A 124 -8.74 6.43 -3.96
N SER A 125 -7.81 7.10 -3.28
CA SER A 125 -6.88 6.45 -2.35
C SER A 125 -7.57 5.69 -1.22
N GLY A 126 -7.32 4.39 -1.15
CA GLY A 126 -7.69 3.54 -0.03
C GLY A 126 -7.13 4.05 1.29
N GLY A 127 -7.97 4.16 2.32
CA GLY A 127 -7.50 4.62 3.62
C GLY A 127 -8.60 4.74 4.66
N GLY A 128 -8.21 4.64 5.92
CA GLY A 128 -9.13 4.62 7.05
C GLY A 128 -8.53 3.90 8.24
N PHE A 129 -9.40 3.27 9.02
CA PHE A 129 -9.02 2.49 10.19
C PHE A 129 -9.61 1.09 10.09
N SER A 130 -8.81 0.09 10.44
CA SER A 130 -9.27 -1.30 10.56
C SER A 130 -10.36 -1.41 11.63
N SER A 131 -11.30 -2.31 11.41
CA SER A 131 -12.26 -2.87 12.35
C SER A 131 -11.76 -4.16 13.01
N ILE A 132 -10.70 -4.77 12.48
CA ILE A 132 -10.15 -6.06 12.92
C ILE A 132 -8.87 -5.88 13.75
N TYR A 133 -7.93 -5.09 13.28
CA TYR A 133 -6.60 -4.97 13.87
C TYR A 133 -6.46 -3.72 14.74
N ALA A 134 -6.03 -3.92 15.99
CA ALA A 134 -5.63 -2.83 16.87
C ALA A 134 -4.39 -2.11 16.30
N HIS A 135 -4.24 -0.82 16.62
CA HIS A 135 -3.09 -0.07 16.15
C HIS A 135 -1.79 -0.62 16.77
N PRO A 136 -0.75 -0.86 15.94
CA PRO A 136 0.55 -1.32 16.41
C PRO A 136 1.30 -0.22 17.18
N SER A 137 2.35 -0.62 17.91
CA SER A 137 3.13 0.28 18.76
C SER A 137 3.71 1.49 18.01
N PHE A 138 4.09 1.33 16.75
CA PHE A 138 4.61 2.42 15.92
C PHE A 138 3.55 3.50 15.59
N GLN A 139 2.26 3.18 15.68
CA GLN A 139 1.13 4.12 15.54
C GLN A 139 0.67 4.73 16.87
N LYS A 140 1.21 4.28 18.00
CA LYS A 140 0.77 4.73 19.32
C LYS A 140 0.91 6.25 19.48
N GLY A 141 -0.17 6.91 19.90
CA GLY A 141 -0.22 8.34 20.16
C GLY A 141 -0.26 9.24 18.92
N MET A 142 -0.47 8.69 17.71
CA MET A 142 -0.59 9.51 16.47
C MET A 142 -2.02 10.01 16.22
N PHE A 143 -3.00 9.27 16.69
CA PHE A 143 -4.42 9.54 16.50
C PHE A 143 -5.22 8.93 17.66
N THR A 144 -6.50 9.30 17.75
CA THR A 144 -7.40 8.89 18.85
C THR A 144 -7.97 7.48 18.67
N SER A 145 -8.00 6.97 17.44
CA SER A 145 -8.43 5.60 17.16
C SER A 145 -7.51 4.58 17.83
N SER A 146 -8.09 3.52 18.39
CA SER A 146 -7.36 2.36 18.91
C SER A 146 -7.03 1.32 17.82
N GLN A 147 -7.44 1.58 16.58
CA GLN A 147 -7.35 0.64 15.47
C GLN A 147 -6.24 1.01 14.49
N ARG A 148 -5.70 0.01 13.77
CA ARG A 148 -4.67 0.18 12.73
C ARG A 148 -5.16 1.19 11.71
N GLY A 149 -4.48 2.33 11.62
CA GLY A 149 -4.76 3.35 10.62
C GLY A 149 -4.00 3.03 9.33
N LEU A 150 -4.59 3.25 8.15
CA LEU A 150 -3.95 3.04 6.85
C LEU A 150 -4.28 4.20 5.91
N PRO A 151 -3.45 4.48 4.89
CA PRO A 151 -2.20 3.77 4.56
C PRO A 151 -1.02 4.18 5.46
N ASP A 152 0.12 3.51 5.32
CA ASP A 152 1.37 3.89 5.99
C ASP A 152 2.09 4.98 5.21
N VAL A 153 2.06 4.86 3.88
CA VAL A 153 2.72 5.72 2.89
C VAL A 153 1.85 5.82 1.64
N ALA A 154 2.23 6.66 0.68
CA ALA A 154 1.56 6.74 -0.60
C ALA A 154 2.53 6.71 -1.77
N TYR A 155 1.98 6.58 -2.97
CA TYR A 155 2.64 6.79 -4.26
C TYR A 155 1.61 7.29 -5.28
N ASP A 156 2.04 7.70 -6.47
CA ASP A 156 1.11 8.10 -7.52
C ASP A 156 0.13 6.95 -7.85
N GLY A 157 -1.16 7.27 -7.77
CA GLY A 157 -2.26 6.37 -8.04
C GLY A 157 -3.28 6.94 -9.04
N ASP A 158 -3.13 8.19 -9.46
CA ASP A 158 -4.05 8.81 -10.42
C ASP A 158 -3.83 8.26 -11.83
N VAL A 159 -4.92 8.00 -12.57
CA VAL A 159 -4.80 7.44 -13.93
C VAL A 159 -4.25 8.48 -14.90
N ASN A 160 -4.46 9.78 -14.68
CA ASN A 160 -4.00 10.82 -15.59
C ASN A 160 -2.49 11.11 -15.46
N SER A 161 -1.90 10.87 -14.28
CA SER A 161 -0.45 10.88 -14.05
C SER A 161 0.20 9.49 -14.06
N GLY A 162 -0.61 8.44 -14.26
CA GLY A 162 -0.26 7.06 -14.01
C GLY A 162 0.82 6.45 -14.91
N VAL A 163 1.03 5.16 -14.71
CA VAL A 163 2.13 4.40 -15.32
C VAL A 163 1.79 3.89 -16.71
N LEU A 164 2.78 3.92 -17.60
CA LEU A 164 2.71 3.28 -18.91
C LEU A 164 2.99 1.79 -18.78
N VAL A 165 2.04 0.96 -19.20
CA VAL A 165 2.13 -0.50 -19.12
C VAL A 165 1.89 -1.11 -20.49
N VAL A 166 2.74 -2.07 -20.86
CA VAL A 166 2.51 -2.92 -22.03
C VAL A 166 1.61 -4.08 -21.62
N TRP A 167 0.41 -4.17 -22.20
CA TRP A 167 -0.54 -5.24 -21.87
C TRP A 167 -0.89 -6.10 -23.09
N SER A 168 -0.12 -7.17 -23.29
CA SER A 168 -0.24 -8.05 -24.45
C SER A 168 -1.44 -9.01 -24.41
N SER A 169 -2.10 -9.15 -23.25
CA SER A 169 -3.33 -9.94 -23.08
C SER A 169 -4.60 -9.10 -22.95
N SER A 170 -4.56 -7.82 -23.37
CA SER A 170 -5.69 -6.88 -23.32
C SER A 170 -6.89 -7.27 -24.20
N GLY A 171 -6.73 -8.23 -25.12
CA GLY A 171 -7.79 -8.67 -26.04
C GLY A 171 -8.04 -7.73 -27.22
N VAL A 172 -7.40 -6.55 -27.27
CA VAL A 172 -7.52 -5.57 -28.37
C VAL A 172 -6.29 -5.48 -29.27
N GLY A 173 -5.16 -6.05 -28.86
CA GLY A 173 -3.93 -6.11 -29.63
C GLY A 173 -2.74 -6.51 -28.77
N GLN A 174 -1.69 -7.05 -29.40
CA GLN A 174 -0.45 -7.38 -28.71
C GLN A 174 0.45 -6.14 -28.58
N ASN A 175 1.19 -6.04 -27.49
CA ASN A 175 2.22 -5.02 -27.26
C ASN A 175 1.73 -3.56 -27.34
N LEU A 176 0.46 -3.32 -26.99
CA LEU A 176 -0.09 -1.98 -26.89
C LEU A 176 0.28 -1.35 -25.53
N LEU A 177 0.50 -0.04 -25.54
CA LEU A 177 0.70 0.77 -24.35
C LEU A 177 -0.65 1.24 -23.80
N PHE A 178 -0.80 1.08 -22.49
CA PHE A 178 -1.94 1.54 -21.71
C PHE A 178 -1.45 2.42 -20.57
N ILE A 179 -2.33 3.26 -20.06
CA ILE A 179 -2.10 4.05 -18.86
C ILE A 179 -2.91 3.43 -17.74
N PHE A 180 -2.27 3.12 -16.62
CA PHE A 180 -2.92 2.61 -15.42
C PHE A 180 -2.57 3.48 -14.22
N GLY A 181 -3.52 3.62 -13.31
CA GLY A 181 -3.33 4.17 -11.97
C GLY A 181 -3.60 3.11 -10.91
N GLY A 182 -4.28 3.52 -9.84
CA GLY A 182 -4.55 2.67 -8.69
C GLY A 182 -3.43 2.68 -7.67
N THR A 183 -3.78 2.43 -6.42
CA THR A 183 -2.82 2.04 -5.37
C THR A 183 -2.06 0.76 -5.74
N SER A 184 -2.63 -0.04 -6.64
CA SER A 184 -1.98 -1.13 -7.36
C SER A 184 -0.69 -0.72 -8.08
N ALA A 185 -0.57 0.51 -8.58
CA ALA A 185 0.67 1.02 -9.15
C ALA A 185 1.69 1.40 -8.06
N GLY A 186 1.23 1.83 -6.89
CA GLY A 186 2.09 2.23 -5.77
C GLY A 186 2.74 1.07 -5.03
N SER A 187 2.02 -0.03 -4.79
CA SER A 187 2.54 -1.23 -4.12
C SER A 187 3.86 -1.76 -4.73
N PRO A 188 3.96 -2.00 -6.05
CA PRO A 188 5.21 -2.46 -6.65
C PRO A 188 6.31 -1.39 -6.69
N GLN A 189 5.96 -0.09 -6.69
CA GLN A 189 6.96 0.99 -6.63
C GLN A 189 7.62 1.03 -5.26
N TRP A 190 6.85 0.90 -4.18
CA TRP A 190 7.40 0.71 -2.84
C TRP A 190 8.20 -0.58 -2.73
N ALA A 191 7.80 -1.67 -3.39
CA ALA A 191 8.62 -2.87 -3.45
C ALA A 191 9.98 -2.66 -4.12
N GLY A 192 10.02 -1.86 -5.20
CA GLY A 192 11.27 -1.44 -5.84
C GLY A 192 12.16 -0.60 -4.92
N ILE A 193 11.57 0.36 -4.19
CA ILE A 193 12.29 1.17 -3.19
C ILE A 193 12.86 0.28 -2.07
N THR A 194 12.08 -0.69 -1.60
CA THR A 194 12.54 -1.67 -0.60
C THR A 194 13.69 -2.51 -1.12
N ALA A 195 13.62 -3.02 -2.36
CA ALA A 195 14.72 -3.78 -2.95
C ALA A 195 16.01 -2.95 -3.06
N ILE A 196 15.90 -1.65 -3.37
CA ILE A 196 17.04 -0.71 -3.33
C ILE A 196 17.56 -0.57 -1.89
N ALA A 197 16.69 -0.52 -0.89
CA ALA A 197 17.09 -0.45 0.51
C ALA A 197 17.78 -1.75 0.98
N ASP A 198 17.23 -2.92 0.63
CA ASP A 198 17.85 -4.23 0.90
C ASP A 198 19.27 -4.28 0.29
N GLN A 199 19.43 -3.78 -0.95
CA GLN A 199 20.74 -3.65 -1.59
C GLN A 199 21.67 -2.67 -0.87
N TYR A 200 21.15 -1.50 -0.47
CA TYR A 200 21.92 -0.46 0.24
C TYR A 200 22.49 -0.98 1.56
N PHE A 201 21.71 -1.74 2.33
CA PHE A 201 22.15 -2.30 3.61
C PHE A 201 22.84 -3.68 3.50
N GLY A 202 22.77 -4.32 2.33
CA GLY A 202 23.32 -5.67 2.12
C GLY A 202 22.58 -6.76 2.92
N THR A 203 21.34 -6.49 3.34
CA THR A 203 20.51 -7.41 4.12
C THR A 203 19.04 -7.09 3.90
N ARG A 204 18.17 -8.11 3.98
CA ARG A 204 16.73 -7.93 3.88
C ARG A 204 16.19 -7.20 5.09
N LEU A 205 15.30 -6.24 4.91
CA LEU A 205 14.83 -5.39 6.00
C LEU A 205 13.71 -6.02 6.85
N GLY A 206 12.84 -6.83 6.27
CA GLY A 206 11.64 -7.33 6.94
C GLY A 206 10.59 -6.23 7.09
N SER A 207 9.99 -6.07 8.27
CA SER A 207 8.94 -5.05 8.46
C SER A 207 9.52 -3.63 8.40
N LEU A 208 9.03 -2.82 7.44
CA LEU A 208 9.45 -1.42 7.27
C LEU A 208 8.71 -0.44 8.18
N ASN A 209 7.51 -0.80 8.63
CA ASN A 209 6.61 0.13 9.32
C ASN A 209 7.28 0.82 10.52
N PRO A 210 7.99 0.12 11.43
CA PRO A 210 8.69 0.81 12.52
C PRO A 210 9.68 1.90 12.05
N ALA A 211 10.46 1.63 11.00
CA ALA A 211 11.43 2.58 10.46
C ALA A 211 10.77 3.75 9.72
N ILE A 212 9.74 3.46 8.90
CA ILE A 212 8.92 4.48 8.21
C ILE A 212 8.33 5.45 9.24
N TYR A 213 7.71 4.94 10.30
CA TYR A 213 7.07 5.76 11.32
C TYR A 213 8.07 6.54 12.17
N HIS A 214 9.26 5.99 12.41
CA HIS A 214 10.33 6.75 13.03
C HIS A 214 10.78 7.92 12.14
N ALA A 215 10.99 7.68 10.84
CA ALA A 215 11.33 8.72 9.89
C ALA A 215 10.23 9.79 9.80
N GLY A 216 8.96 9.39 9.74
CA GLY A 216 7.81 10.30 9.72
C GLY A 216 7.71 11.17 10.98
N ARG A 217 8.08 10.65 12.15
CA ARG A 217 8.04 11.42 13.40
C ARG A 217 9.24 12.36 13.60
N HIS A 218 10.41 12.03 13.06
CA HIS A 218 11.65 12.72 13.41
C HIS A 218 12.33 13.44 12.23
N ASN A 219 12.04 13.04 11.00
CA ASN A 219 12.72 13.51 9.79
C ASN A 219 11.72 13.83 8.66
N TYR A 220 10.48 14.20 9.02
CA TYR A 220 9.34 14.17 8.10
C TYR A 220 9.59 14.88 6.77
N ALA A 221 9.83 16.19 6.83
CA ALA A 221 10.01 17.04 5.64
C ALA A 221 11.25 16.69 4.80
N ALA A 222 12.19 15.93 5.35
CA ALA A 222 13.35 15.45 4.60
C ALA A 222 13.08 14.11 3.91
N CYS A 223 12.16 13.30 4.43
CA CYS A 223 11.95 11.92 3.99
C CYS A 223 10.67 11.73 3.19
N PHE A 224 9.72 12.66 3.30
CA PHE A 224 8.41 12.54 2.66
C PHE A 224 7.94 13.87 2.08
N HIS A 225 7.20 13.78 0.97
CA HIS A 225 6.32 14.84 0.54
C HIS A 225 5.00 14.73 1.30
N ASP A 226 4.64 15.78 2.04
CA ASP A 226 3.42 15.84 2.86
C ASP A 226 2.21 16.25 2.03
N ILE A 227 1.24 15.36 1.86
CA ILE A 227 0.05 15.64 1.06
C ILE A 227 -1.01 16.22 1.99
N THR A 228 -1.39 17.48 1.73
CA THR A 228 -2.29 18.24 2.63
C THR A 228 -3.57 18.71 1.93
N ALA A 229 -3.76 18.34 0.67
CA ALA A 229 -4.92 18.73 -0.12
C ALA A 229 -5.71 17.50 -0.63
N GLY A 230 -7.00 17.45 -0.30
CA GLY A 230 -7.95 16.48 -0.82
C GLY A 230 -8.55 15.54 0.25
N SER A 231 -9.26 14.54 -0.24
CA SER A 231 -9.97 13.55 0.58
C SER A 231 -10.14 12.28 -0.22
N ASN A 232 -10.40 11.16 0.47
CA ASN A 232 -10.76 9.88 -0.14
C ASN A 232 -12.26 9.56 -0.04
N THR A 233 -13.11 10.59 -0.01
CA THR A 233 -14.56 10.40 -0.22
C THR A 233 -14.78 9.91 -1.64
N PHE A 234 -15.45 8.76 -1.78
CA PHE A 234 -15.69 8.12 -3.07
C PHE A 234 -17.00 7.33 -3.04
N ASP A 235 -17.67 7.25 -4.20
CA ASP A 235 -18.91 6.49 -4.41
C ASP A 235 -20.00 6.71 -3.33
N GLY A 236 -20.20 7.97 -2.93
CA GLY A 236 -21.21 8.35 -1.93
C GLY A 236 -20.85 8.04 -0.47
N ILE A 237 -19.72 7.39 -0.21
CA ILE A 237 -19.21 7.14 1.15
C ILE A 237 -18.29 8.29 1.56
N GLY A 238 -18.68 8.98 2.64
CA GLY A 238 -17.85 9.99 3.28
C GLY A 238 -16.57 9.38 3.85
N GLY A 239 -15.42 9.83 3.34
CA GLY A 239 -14.12 9.37 3.78
C GLY A 239 -13.44 10.36 4.73
N TYR A 240 -12.12 10.36 4.66
CA TYR A 240 -11.24 11.20 5.45
C TYR A 240 -10.61 12.30 4.61
N THR A 241 -10.07 13.32 5.26
CA THR A 241 -9.41 14.46 4.62
C THR A 241 -7.92 14.43 4.98
N THR A 242 -7.08 14.82 4.03
CA THR A 242 -5.64 14.97 4.23
C THR A 242 -5.34 16.05 5.27
N ARG A 243 -4.20 15.96 5.93
CA ARG A 243 -3.74 16.97 6.90
C ARG A 243 -2.22 16.95 7.01
N GLN A 244 -1.67 17.95 7.69
CA GLN A 244 -0.23 17.95 7.98
C GLN A 244 0.17 16.70 8.79
N GLY A 245 1.22 16.01 8.34
CA GLY A 245 1.69 14.78 8.96
C GLY A 245 0.86 13.57 8.55
N TRP A 246 0.87 12.52 9.37
CA TRP A 246 0.14 11.30 9.02
C TRP A 246 -1.39 11.52 8.94
N ASP A 247 -2.00 11.04 7.86
CA ASP A 247 -3.45 11.01 7.67
C ASP A 247 -3.95 9.68 7.07
N PRO A 248 -5.24 9.33 7.28
CA PRO A 248 -5.83 8.08 6.78
C PRO A 248 -6.25 8.19 5.30
N VAL A 249 -5.52 8.96 4.49
CA VAL A 249 -5.70 9.07 3.03
C VAL A 249 -4.39 8.75 2.31
N THR A 250 -3.28 9.34 2.76
CA THR A 250 -1.95 9.22 2.15
C THR A 250 -0.86 8.76 3.13
N GLY A 251 -1.22 8.51 4.39
CA GLY A 251 -0.27 8.07 5.40
C GLY A 251 0.75 9.17 5.67
N TRP A 252 2.03 8.83 5.66
CA TRP A 252 3.12 9.82 5.67
C TRP A 252 3.37 10.49 4.31
N GLY A 253 2.57 10.23 3.28
CA GLY A 253 2.77 10.76 1.93
C GLY A 253 3.78 9.95 1.10
N THR A 254 4.33 10.58 0.06
CA THR A 254 5.23 9.89 -0.89
C THR A 254 6.70 10.03 -0.48
N PRO A 255 7.56 9.05 -0.81
CA PRO A 255 8.92 9.01 -0.31
C PRO A 255 9.85 9.95 -1.08
N ILE A 256 10.66 10.72 -0.35
CA ILE A 256 11.91 11.31 -0.85
C ILE A 256 12.98 10.20 -0.77
N ALA A 257 13.00 9.32 -1.77
CA ALA A 257 13.66 8.01 -1.67
C ALA A 257 15.15 8.07 -1.28
N ASN A 258 15.91 9.03 -1.81
CA ASN A 258 17.34 9.18 -1.50
C ASN A 258 17.60 9.58 -0.03
N ALA A 259 16.65 10.24 0.62
CA ALA A 259 16.73 10.61 2.03
C ALA A 259 16.12 9.53 2.95
N LEU A 260 15.05 8.88 2.50
CA LEU A 260 14.35 7.87 3.29
C LEU A 260 15.09 6.52 3.34
N VAL A 261 15.60 6.01 2.20
CA VAL A 261 16.24 4.69 2.12
C VAL A 261 17.32 4.48 3.20
N PRO A 262 18.23 5.43 3.46
CA PRO A 262 19.24 5.29 4.52
C PRO A 262 18.68 5.15 5.95
N LEU A 263 17.38 5.38 6.17
CA LEU A 263 16.71 5.28 7.47
C LEU A 263 15.85 4.02 7.63
N LEU A 264 15.68 3.21 6.58
CA LEU A 264 14.73 2.08 6.59
C LEU A 264 15.18 0.85 7.40
N ASN A 265 16.37 0.88 8.01
CA ASN A 265 16.86 -0.17 8.91
C ASN A 265 16.81 0.21 10.40
N TRP A 266 16.08 1.28 10.78
CA TRP A 266 16.11 1.88 12.14
C TRP A 266 15.74 0.93 13.30
N THR A 267 15.16 -0.24 13.02
CA THR A 267 14.76 -1.21 14.05
C THR A 267 15.61 -2.46 14.14
N LYS A 268 16.72 -2.53 13.41
CA LYS A 268 17.76 -3.55 13.63
C LYS A 268 18.93 -3.00 14.42
#